data_AF-A0A7I0J9S1-F1
#
_entry.id   AF-A0A7I0J9S1-F1
#
_cell.length_a   1.000
_cell.length_b   1.000
_cell.length_c   1.000
_cell.angle_alpha   90.00
_cell.angle_beta   90.00
_cell.angle_gamma   90.00
#
_symmetry.space_group_name_H-M   'P 1'
#
loop_
_entity.id
_entity.type
_entity.pdbx_description
1 polymer ?
#
loop_
_entity_poly.entity_id
_entity_poly.type
_entity_poly.pdbx_seq_one_letter_code
_entity_poly.pdbx_strand_id
1 'polypeptide(L)' 'MSIKDDIARVEQHIREIEQRLEHQLEVIAQAEQSGLPTERARAFLVVLKQTLGLSRDHLARLLSDEMEEGNSGTGGVR' A
#
# COMPACT_ATOMS: atom_id res chain seq x y z
N MET A 1 3.62 -8.68 18.15
CA MET A 1 4.24 -7.65 17.30
C MET A 1 3.81 -6.31 17.85
N SER A 2 4.70 -5.32 17.83
CA SER A 2 4.33 -3.95 18.22
C SER A 2 3.58 -3.28 17.07
N ILE A 3 2.70 -2.32 17.37
CA ILE A 3 2.07 -1.47 16.37
C ILE A 3 3.09 -0.82 15.41
N LYS A 4 4.29 -0.50 15.91
CA LYS A 4 5.41 0.02 15.11
C LYS A 4 5.95 -0.99 14.10
N ASP A 5 6.01 -2.27 14.47
CA ASP A 5 6.43 -3.34 13.54
C ASP A 5 5.39 -3.54 12.44
N ASP A 6 4.11 -3.44 12.80
CA ASP A 6 3.00 -3.59 11.87
C ASP A 6 2.92 -2.40 10.90
N ILE A 7 3.12 -1.17 11.38
CA ILE A 7 3.27 0.03 10.55
C ILE A 7 4.40 -0.15 9.54
N ALA A 8 5.61 -0.50 9.99
CA ALA A 8 6.76 -0.66 9.12
C ALA A 8 6.55 -1.75 8.05
N ARG A 9 5.86 -2.83 8.43
CA ARG A 9 5.48 -3.91 7.49
C ARG A 9 4.51 -3.42 6.43
N VAL A 10 3.48 -2.66 6.81
CA VAL A 10 2.48 -2.13 5.87
C VAL A 10 3.12 -1.09 4.94
N GLU A 11 3.98 -0.21 5.45
CA GLU A 11 4.74 0.73 4.63
C GLU A 11 5.63 0.01 3.60
N GLN A 12 6.31 -1.06 4.02
CA GLN A 12 7.12 -1.86 3.10
C GLN A 12 6.25 -2.50 2.00
N HIS A 13 5.09 -3.05 2.37
CA HIS A 13 4.17 -3.63 1.41
C HIS A 13 3.63 -2.58 0.42
N ILE A 14 3.34 -1.36 0.88
CA ILE A 14 2.94 -0.23 0.01
C ILE A 14 4.03 0.05 -1.04
N ARG A 15 5.30 0.17 -0.62
CA ARG A 15 6.43 0.40 -1.54
C ARG A 15 6.56 -0.71 -2.58
N GLU A 16 6.37 -1.97 -2.18
CA GLU A 16 6.40 -3.11 -3.10
C GLU A 16 5.26 -3.09 -4.11
N ILE A 17 4.05 -2.68 -3.70
CA ILE A 17 2.92 -2.52 -4.62
C ILE A 17 3.20 -1.38 -5.62
N GLU A 18 3.78 -0.27 -5.15
CA GLU A 18 4.14 0.87 -6.00
C GLU A 18 5.18 0.47 -7.07
N GLN A 19 6.22 -0.27 -6.69
CA GLN A 19 7.19 -0.82 -7.65
C GLN A 19 6.55 -1.76 -8.67
N ARG A 20 5.60 -2.60 -8.23
CA ARG A 20 4.85 -3.50 -9.13
C ARG A 20 3.94 -2.72 -10.07
N LEU A 21 3.36 -1.60 -9.64
CA LEU A 21 2.56 -0.73 -10.50
C LEU A 21 3.42 -0.13 -11.62
N GLU A 22 4.59 0.41 -11.28
CA GLU A 22 5.54 0.96 -12.25
C GLU A 22 5.93 -0.10 -13.29
N HIS A 23 6.37 -1.27 -12.82
CA HIS A 23 6.71 -2.38 -13.71
C HIS A 23 5.54 -2.83 -14.59
N GLN A 24 4.33 -2.88 -14.06
CA GLN A 24 3.15 -3.29 -14.82
C GLN A 24 2.80 -2.27 -15.92
N LEU A 25 3.05 -0.98 -15.70
CA LEU A 25 2.89 0.06 -16.72
C LEU A 25 3.91 -0.11 -17.84
N GLU A 26 5.17 -0.44 -17.52
CA GLU A 26 6.21 -0.74 -18.52
C GLU A 26 5.82 -1.95 -19.39
N VAL A 27 5.33 -3.02 -18.76
CA VAL A 27 4.85 -4.22 -19.46
C VAL A 27 3.71 -3.88 -20.44
N ILE A 28 2.76 -3.04 -20.01
CA ILE A 28 1.68 -2.59 -20.89
C ILE A 28 2.24 -1.80 -22.07
N ALA A 29 3.10 -0.81 -21.81
CA ALA A 29 3.68 0.01 -22.86
C ALA A 29 4.46 -0.82 -23.90
N GLN A 30 5.25 -1.80 -23.44
CA GLN A 30 5.98 -2.71 -24.33
C GLN A 30 5.05 -3.60 -25.15
N ALA A 31 4.00 -4.14 -24.54
CA ALA A 31 3.01 -4.96 -25.24
C ALA A 31 2.27 -4.14 -26.31
N GLU A 32 1.89 -2.90 -26.03
CA GLU A 32 1.27 -2.00 -27.00
C GLU A 32 2.18 -1.71 -28.20
N GLN A 33 3.45 -1.38 -27.94
CA GLN A 33 4.44 -1.16 -29.00
C GLN A 33 4.64 -2.40 -29.88
N SER A 34 4.47 -3.59 -29.30
CA SER A 34 4.62 -4.87 -29.98
C SER A 34 3.33 -5.39 -30.62
N GLY A 35 2.21 -4.64 -30.51
CA GLY A 35 0.89 -5.08 -31.00
C GLY A 35 0.32 -6.29 -30.25
N LEU A 36 0.78 -6.54 -29.02
CA LEU A 36 0.31 -7.64 -28.18
C LEU A 36 -0.91 -7.23 -27.35
N PRO A 37 -1.81 -8.18 -26.99
CA PRO A 37 -2.96 -7.91 -26.14
C PRO A 37 -2.56 -7.39 -24.75
N THR A 38 -3.29 -6.40 -24.22
CA THR A 38 -3.00 -5.78 -22.92
C THR A 38 -4.13 -5.88 -21.90
N GLU A 39 -5.24 -6.53 -22.23
CA GLU A 39 -6.45 -6.59 -21.41
C GLU A 39 -6.15 -7.20 -20.03
N ARG A 40 -5.42 -8.32 -20.00
CA ARG A 40 -5.04 -8.98 -18.74
C ARG A 40 -4.08 -8.13 -17.90
N ALA A 41 -3.12 -7.49 -18.55
CA ALA A 41 -2.15 -6.62 -17.90
C ALA A 41 -2.84 -5.39 -17.27
N ARG A 42 -3.80 -4.80 -17.98
CA ARG A 42 -4.64 -3.69 -17.50
C ARG A 42 -5.57 -4.11 -16.37
N ALA A 43 -6.17 -5.30 -16.45
CA ALA A 43 -6.99 -5.83 -15.37
C ALA A 43 -6.16 -6.03 -14.09
N PHE A 44 -4.95 -6.56 -14.21
CA PHE A 44 -4.04 -6.70 -13.06
C PHE A 44 -3.62 -5.35 -12.47
N LEU A 45 -3.37 -4.34 -13.32
CA LEU A 45 -3.10 -2.98 -12.86
C LEU A 45 -4.24 -2.40 -11.99
N VAL A 46 -5.50 -2.69 -12.33
CA VAL A 46 -6.65 -2.29 -11.51
C VAL A 46 -6.61 -2.96 -10.13
N VAL A 47 -6.31 -4.25 -10.08
CA VAL A 47 -6.17 -4.99 -8.81
C VAL A 47 -5.06 -4.38 -7.94
N LEU A 48 -3.89 -4.09 -8.52
CA LEU A 48 -2.79 -3.47 -7.78
C LEU A 48 -3.19 -2.10 -7.19
N LYS A 49 -3.93 -1.27 -7.94
CA LYS A 49 -4.42 0.02 -7.44
C LYS A 49 -5.41 -0.14 -6.29
N GLN A 50 -6.31 -1.13 -6.36
CA GLN A 50 -7.24 -1.44 -5.27
C GLN A 50 -6.51 -1.92 -4.01
N THR A 51 -5.55 -2.84 -4.15
CA THR A 51 -4.72 -3.33 -3.05
C THR A 51 -3.91 -2.21 -2.40
N LEU A 52 -3.36 -1.28 -3.20
CA LEU A 52 -2.66 -0.11 -2.70
C LEU A 52 -3.58 0.79 -1.85
N GLY A 53 -4.80 1.04 -2.33
CA GLY A 53 -5.82 1.80 -1.58
C GLY A 53 -6.12 1.17 -0.23
N LEU A 54 -6.42 -0.14 -0.22
CA LEU A 54 -6.69 -0.87 1.03
C LEU A 54 -5.49 -0.86 2.00
N SER A 55 -4.27 -0.95 1.47
CA SER A 55 -3.05 -0.92 2.30
C SER A 55 -2.83 0.46 2.93
N ARG A 56 -3.13 1.54 2.19
CA ARG A 56 -3.07 2.92 2.70
C ARG A 56 -4.15 3.18 3.76
N ASP A 57 -5.37 2.70 3.54
CA ASP A 57 -6.44 2.78 4.53
C ASP A 57 -6.07 2.03 5.80
N HIS A 58 -5.43 0.86 5.67
CA HIS A 58 -4.95 0.10 6.82
C HIS A 58 -3.85 0.84 7.59
N LEU A 59 -2.86 1.41 6.87
CA LEU A 59 -1.80 2.21 7.48
C LEU A 59 -2.38 3.41 8.25
N ALA A 60 -3.35 4.11 7.67
CA ALA A 60 -4.01 5.25 8.32
C ALA A 60 -4.68 4.87 9.66
N ARG A 61 -5.27 3.67 9.74
CA ARG A 61 -5.83 3.15 11.00
C ARG A 61 -4.73 2.87 12.02
N LEU A 62 -3.67 2.17 11.62
CA LEU A 62 -2.54 1.87 12.52
C LEU A 62 -1.88 3.14 13.07
N LEU A 63 -1.71 4.17 12.24
CA LEU A 63 -1.18 5.46 12.68
C LEU A 63 -2.12 6.16 13.67
N SER A 64 -3.44 6.04 13.48
CA SER A 64 -4.43 6.60 14.41
C SER A 64 -4.38 5.87 15.75
N ASP A 65 -4.32 4.54 15.73
CA ASP A 65 -4.21 3.70 16.92
C ASP A 65 -2.91 4.00 17.70
N GLU A 66 -1.78 4.19 17.02
CA GLU A 66 -0.50 4.54 17.66
C GLU A 66 -0.57 5.90 18.37
N MET A 67 -1.26 6.88 17.78
CA MET A 67 -1.47 8.19 18.40
C MET A 67 -2.36 8.10 19.66
N GLU A 68 -3.39 7.26 19.64
CA GLU A 68 -4.28 7.04 20.79
C GLU A 68 -3.56 6.32 21.95
N GLU A 69 -2.71 5.33 21.65
CA GLU A 69 -1.85 4.67 22.63
C GLU A 69 -0.87 5.67 23.28
N GLY A 70 -0.28 6.57 22.49
CA GLY A 70 0.62 7.62 22.99
C GLY A 70 -0.08 8.66 23.87
N ASN A 71 -1.32 9.02 23.56
CA ASN A 71 -2.10 10.02 24.31
C ASN A 71 -2.62 9.46 25.65
N SER A 72 -2.98 8.17 25.69
CA SER A 72 -3.48 7.49 26.89
C SER A 72 -2.41 7.35 27.99
N GLY A 73 -1.12 7.49 27.66
CA GLY A 73 0.00 7.41 28.60
C GLY A 73 0.32 8.70 29.40
N THR A 74 -0.35 9.83 29.12
CA THR A 74 -0.04 11.13 29.77
C THR A 74 -1.17 11.69 30.65
N GLY A 75 -2.30 10.99 30.76
CA GLY A 75 -3.52 11.47 31.42
C GLY A 75 -3.72 11.07 32.88
N GLY A 76 -2.66 10.88 33.67
CA GLY A 76 -2.80 10.34 35.04
C GLY A 76 -1.83 10.90 36.06
N VAL A 77 -1.89 12.20 36.38
CA VAL A 77 -1.79 12.76 37.75
C VAL A 77 -2.34 14.19 37.72
N ARG A 78 -3.54 14.40 38.27
CA ARG A 78 -3.91 15.64 38.97
C ARG A 78 -4.89 15.30 40.09
#